data_AF-A0A941LE69-F1
#
_entry.id   AF-A0A941LE69-F1
#
_cell.length_a   1.000
_cell.length_b   1.000
_cell.length_c   1.000
_cell.angle_alpha   90.00
_cell.angle_beta   90.00
_cell.angle_gamma   90.00
#
_symmetry.space_group_name_H-M   'P 1'
#
loop_
_entity.id
_entity.type
_entity.pdbx_description
1 polymer ?
#
loop_
_entity_poly.entity_id
_entity_poly.type
_entity_poly.pdbx_seq_one_letter_code
_entity_poly.pdbx_strand_id
1 'polypeptide(L)'
;MEGMIAPPNSSAWPTCGTKTIVHIKPPQSTITIAYTEPTTGTDGKPLTNLAHTTIYYNAGDGPVIAKVVPASQKTGGGAVSQVITIPLPKQTGQDVSVCVTATDTDEREGPATP
;
A
#
# COMPACT_ATOMS: atom_id res chain seq x y z
N MET A 1 15.94 1.53 10.44
CA MET A 1 15.89 1.16 9.01
C MET A 1 14.84 2.06 8.41
N GLU A 2 15.31 3.13 7.78
CA GLU A 2 14.52 4.29 7.37
C GLU A 2 13.63 3.95 6.19
N GLY A 3 12.40 4.51 6.17
CA GLY A 3 11.45 4.33 5.08
C GLY A 3 12.08 4.82 3.78
N MET A 4 12.18 3.93 2.80
CA MET A 4 12.64 4.29 1.46
C MET A 4 11.60 5.25 0.87
N ILE A 5 12.01 6.50 0.61
CA ILE A 5 11.22 7.46 -0.15
C ILE A 5 10.85 6.75 -1.46
N ALA A 6 9.55 6.61 -1.73
CA ALA A 6 9.13 6.06 -3.00
C ALA A 6 9.72 6.96 -4.10
N PRO A 7 10.25 6.40 -5.21
CA PRO A 7 10.89 7.22 -6.24
C PRO A 7 10.01 8.42 -6.61
N PRO A 8 10.58 9.57 -7.00
CA PRO A 8 9.85 10.84 -7.20
C PRO A 8 8.71 10.77 -8.24
N ASN A 9 8.63 9.65 -8.94
CA ASN A 9 7.62 9.23 -9.90
C ASN A 9 6.83 7.98 -9.41
N SER A 10 6.63 7.82 -8.10
CA SER A 10 5.85 6.72 -7.54
C SER A 10 4.42 6.82 -8.06
N SER A 11 4.13 5.97 -9.04
CA SER A 11 2.83 5.76 -9.67
C SER A 11 1.74 5.39 -8.67
N ALA A 12 2.10 5.05 -7.44
CA ALA A 12 1.22 4.61 -6.37
C ALA A 12 -0.04 5.46 -6.21
N TRP A 13 0.05 6.80 -6.26
CA TRP A 13 -1.15 7.64 -6.07
C TRP A 13 -2.11 7.66 -7.27
N PRO A 14 -1.63 7.82 -8.52
CA PRO A 14 -2.45 7.62 -9.72
C PRO A 14 -2.98 6.19 -9.89
N THR A 15 -2.21 5.18 -9.49
CA THR A 15 -2.60 3.76 -9.58
C THR A 15 -3.41 3.29 -8.38
N CYS A 16 -3.52 4.10 -7.34
CA CYS A 16 -4.35 3.80 -6.18
C CYS A 16 -5.83 3.84 -6.56
N GLY A 17 -6.48 2.67 -6.58
CA GLY A 17 -7.92 2.60 -6.79
C GLY A 17 -8.71 3.14 -5.60
N THR A 18 -8.24 2.90 -4.37
CA THR A 18 -8.92 3.34 -3.14
C THR A 18 -7.90 3.74 -2.08
N LYS A 19 -8.13 4.91 -1.47
CA LYS A 19 -7.29 5.46 -0.40
C LYS A 19 -8.07 5.38 0.91
N THR A 20 -7.41 4.95 1.98
CA THR A 20 -7.97 5.01 3.33
C THR A 20 -7.30 6.13 4.10
N ILE A 21 -8.10 7.01 4.73
CA ILE A 21 -7.57 8.04 5.63
C ILE A 21 -7.55 7.45 7.03
N VAL A 22 -6.38 7.48 7.66
CA VAL A 22 -6.19 7.04 9.03
C VAL A 22 -5.73 8.23 9.86
N HIS A 23 -6.45 8.50 10.96
CA HIS A 23 -6.06 9.53 11.90
C HIS A 23 -5.09 8.95 12.94
N ILE A 24 -3.85 9.43 12.92
CA ILE A 24 -2.78 8.92 13.78
C ILE A 24 -2.47 9.95 14.87
N LYS A 25 -2.43 9.52 16.13
CA LYS A 25 -2.11 10.36 17.29
C LYS A 25 -0.94 9.76 18.08
N PRO A 26 0.05 10.56 18.50
CA PRO A 26 1.09 10.08 19.42
C PRO A 26 0.51 9.49 20.72
N PRO A 27 1.14 8.47 21.33
CA PRO A 27 2.38 7.81 20.89
C PRO A 27 2.16 6.77 19.78
N GLN A 28 0.92 6.57 19.34
CA GLN A 28 0.59 5.55 18.34
C GLN A 28 1.20 5.94 16.99
N SER A 29 2.24 5.23 16.60
CA SER A 29 2.89 5.34 15.28
C SER A 29 2.63 4.11 14.42
N THR A 30 1.90 3.11 14.94
CA THR A 30 1.61 1.87 14.25
C THR A 30 0.14 1.76 13.88
N ILE A 31 -0.10 1.27 12.65
CA ILE A 31 -1.44 1.00 12.14
C ILE A 31 -1.48 -0.38 11.51
N THR A 32 -2.62 -1.05 11.65
CA THR A 32 -2.89 -2.33 11.00
C THR A 32 -3.60 -2.07 9.68
N ILE A 33 -3.02 -2.56 8.59
CA ILE A 33 -3.59 -2.50 7.25
C ILE A 33 -4.07 -3.90 6.91
N ALA A 34 -5.37 -4.03 6.66
CA ALA A 34 -5.98 -5.26 6.20
C ALA A 34 -6.58 -5.04 4.81
N TYR A 35 -6.39 -6.00 3.90
CA TYR A 35 -6.92 -5.98 2.55
C TYR A 35 -7.01 -7.38 1.97
N THR A 36 -7.76 -7.52 0.87
CA THR A 36 -7.74 -8.73 0.05
C THR A 36 -6.90 -8.49 -1.20
N GLU A 37 -5.98 -9.39 -1.52
CA GLU A 37 -5.24 -9.31 -2.78
C GLU A 37 -6.21 -9.29 -3.97
N PRO A 38 -6.00 -8.44 -4.98
CA PRO A 38 -6.90 -8.38 -6.13
C PRO A 38 -6.87 -9.70 -6.88
N THR A 39 -8.00 -10.10 -7.45
CA THR A 39 -8.12 -11.30 -8.28
C THR A 39 -8.19 -10.98 -9.77
N THR A 40 -8.28 -9.69 -10.13
CA THR A 40 -8.41 -9.21 -11.50
C THR A 40 -7.39 -8.13 -11.80
N GLY A 41 -6.82 -8.17 -13.00
CA GLY A 41 -5.96 -7.12 -13.53
C GLY A 41 -6.74 -5.86 -13.90
N THR A 42 -6.02 -4.81 -14.29
CA THR A 42 -6.62 -3.53 -14.71
C THR A 42 -7.43 -3.62 -16.00
N ASP A 43 -7.21 -4.68 -16.79
CA ASP A 43 -8.01 -5.02 -17.97
C ASP A 43 -9.29 -5.82 -17.62
N GLY A 44 -9.55 -6.06 -16.33
CA GLY A 44 -10.70 -6.80 -15.82
C GLY A 44 -10.57 -8.32 -15.94
N LYS A 45 -9.47 -8.85 -16.46
CA LYS A 45 -9.26 -10.30 -16.57
C LYS A 45 -8.71 -10.88 -15.27
N PRO A 46 -8.94 -12.17 -14.98
CA PRO A 46 -8.34 -12.84 -13.82
C PRO A 46 -6.81 -12.72 -13.83
N LEU A 47 -6.21 -12.44 -12.67
CA LEU A 47 -4.76 -12.47 -12.51
C LEU A 47 -4.25 -13.91 -12.56
N THR A 48 -3.08 -14.08 -13.16
CA THR A 48 -2.35 -15.37 -13.17
C THR A 48 -0.89 -15.22 -12.74
N ASN A 49 -0.46 -14.00 -12.42
CA ASN A 49 0.92 -13.60 -12.26
C ASN A 49 1.12 -12.49 -11.21
N LEU A 50 0.24 -12.35 -10.22
CA LEU A 50 0.47 -11.44 -9.09
C LEU A 50 1.79 -11.82 -8.40
N ALA A 51 2.71 -10.86 -8.26
CA ALA A 51 4.00 -11.06 -7.64
C ALA A 51 4.03 -10.57 -6.19
N HIS A 52 3.52 -9.35 -5.97
CA HIS A 52 3.44 -8.75 -4.64
C HIS A 52 2.40 -7.63 -4.60
N THR A 53 2.12 -7.15 -3.40
CA THR A 53 1.41 -5.91 -3.13
C THR A 53 2.30 -4.94 -2.38
N THR A 54 2.09 -3.63 -2.58
CA THR A 54 2.87 -2.60 -1.92
C THR A 54 1.95 -1.69 -1.12
N ILE A 55 2.23 -1.55 0.17
CA ILE A 55 1.53 -0.65 1.08
C ILE A 55 2.28 0.68 1.08
N TYR A 56 1.57 1.76 0.75
CA TYR A 56 2.09 3.12 0.79
C TYR A 56 1.36 3.94 1.85
N TYR A 57 2.05 4.93 2.42
CA TYR A 57 1.42 5.98 3.20
C TYR A 57 1.86 7.37 2.69
N ASN A 58 1.05 8.40 2.93
CA ASN A 58 1.42 9.79 2.72
C ASN A 58 0.92 10.65 3.89
N ALA A 59 1.89 11.28 4.54
CA ALA A 59 1.74 12.11 5.74
C ALA A 59 1.81 13.63 5.43
N GLY A 60 1.88 14.02 4.16
CA GLY A 60 1.98 15.40 3.68
C GLY A 60 3.07 15.61 2.63
N ASP A 61 4.12 14.79 2.65
CA ASP A 61 5.35 14.97 1.84
C ASP A 61 5.42 14.06 0.60
N GLY A 62 4.33 13.32 0.31
CA GLY A 62 4.26 12.38 -0.81
C GLY A 62 4.16 10.91 -0.38
N PRO A 63 4.00 9.98 -1.34
CA PRO A 63 3.94 8.55 -1.05
C PRO A 63 5.28 8.03 -0.53
N VAL A 64 5.23 7.22 0.52
CA VAL A 64 6.38 6.45 1.03
C VAL A 64 5.99 4.98 1.02
N ILE A 65 6.92 4.11 0.61
CA ILE A 65 6.73 2.67 0.69
C ILE A 65 6.81 2.27 2.17
N ALA A 66 5.68 1.81 2.70
CA ALA A 66 5.59 1.31 4.06
C ALA A 66 6.06 -0.14 4.15
N LYS A 67 5.60 -0.97 3.20
CA LYS A 67 5.90 -2.41 3.16
C LYS A 67 5.62 -2.99 1.78
N VAL A 68 6.46 -3.92 1.34
CA VAL A 68 6.19 -4.82 0.22
C VAL A 68 5.80 -6.18 0.79
N VAL A 69 4.70 -6.75 0.30
CA VAL A 69 4.14 -8.01 0.77
C VAL A 69 4.08 -8.98 -0.42
N PRO A 70 4.84 -10.09 -0.41
CA PRO A 70 4.75 -11.11 -1.44
C PRO A 70 3.32 -11.62 -1.61
N ALA A 71 2.93 -11.91 -2.85
CA ALA A 71 1.61 -12.45 -3.13
C ALA A 71 1.41 -13.79 -2.42
N SER A 72 0.26 -13.99 -1.80
CA SER A 72 -0.11 -15.27 -1.21
C SER A 72 -0.24 -16.36 -2.28
N GLN A 73 -0.72 -15.97 -3.47
CA GLN A 73 -0.86 -16.80 -4.65
C GLN A 73 -0.84 -15.91 -5.89
N LYS A 74 -0.42 -16.48 -7.04
CA LYS A 74 -0.34 -15.74 -8.30
C LYS A 74 -1.68 -15.23 -8.83
N THR A 75 -2.78 -15.83 -8.39
CA THR A 75 -4.14 -15.42 -8.72
C THR A 75 -4.71 -14.38 -7.74
N GLY A 76 -3.96 -14.01 -6.70
CA GLY A 76 -4.42 -13.16 -5.61
C GLY A 76 -5.53 -13.80 -4.76
N GLY A 77 -6.40 -12.96 -4.20
CA GLY A 77 -7.51 -13.38 -3.33
C GLY A 77 -7.12 -13.73 -1.90
N GLY A 78 -5.84 -13.65 -1.53
CA GLY A 78 -5.39 -13.83 -0.15
C GLY A 78 -5.84 -12.68 0.75
N ALA A 79 -6.32 -13.01 1.95
CA ALA A 79 -6.52 -12.02 3.00
C ALA A 79 -5.17 -11.66 3.64
N VAL A 80 -4.81 -10.38 3.57
CA VAL A 80 -3.54 -9.86 4.09
C VAL A 80 -3.81 -8.93 5.26
N SER A 81 -3.01 -9.05 6.33
CA SER A 81 -3.00 -8.14 7.47
C SER A 81 -1.56 -7.82 7.85
N GLN A 82 -1.20 -6.53 7.83
CA GLN A 82 0.16 -6.06 8.09
C GLN A 82 0.15 -4.87 9.04
N VAL A 83 1.08 -4.88 9.99
CA VAL A 83 1.37 -3.70 10.81
C VAL A 83 2.45 -2.88 10.12
N ILE A 84 2.18 -1.58 9.92
CA ILE A 84 3.16 -0.61 9.44
C ILE A 84 3.42 0.45 10.51
N THR A 85 4.63 1.02 10.50
CA THR A 85 5.01 2.14 11.36
C THR A 85 5.14 3.40 10.53
N ILE A 86 4.49 4.48 10.94
CA ILE A 86 4.53 5.79 10.30
C ILE A 86 5.31 6.73 11.22
N PRO A 87 6.51 7.18 10.82
CA PRO A 87 7.29 8.13 11.60
C PRO A 87 6.62 9.51 11.55
N LEU A 88 5.99 9.91 12.65
CA LEU A 88 5.35 11.23 12.76
C LEU A 88 6.33 12.26 13.35
N PRO A 89 6.64 13.36 12.64
CA PRO A 89 7.60 14.37 13.11
C PRO A 89 7.06 15.31 14.21
N LYS A 90 5.80 15.20 14.68
CA LYS A 90 5.21 16.13 15.66
C LYS A 90 4.29 15.45 16.67
N GLN A 91 4.17 16.05 17.85
CA GLN A 91 3.29 15.59 18.94
C GLN A 91 1.78 15.84 18.70
N THR A 92 1.41 16.31 17.53
CA THR A 92 0.01 16.59 17.14
C THR A 92 -0.47 15.50 16.20
N GLY A 93 -1.69 15.01 16.41
CA GLY A 93 -2.29 14.03 15.50
C GLY A 93 -2.41 14.56 14.07
N GLN A 94 -2.34 13.67 13.10
CA GLN A 94 -2.49 14.01 11.69
C GLN A 94 -3.21 12.91 10.91
N ASP A 95 -3.85 13.32 9.82
CA ASP A 95 -4.43 12.40 8.85
C ASP A 95 -3.34 11.89 7.93
N VAL A 96 -3.30 10.57 7.76
CA VAL A 96 -2.37 9.88 6.86
C VAL A 96 -3.20 9.11 5.85
N SER A 97 -2.93 9.35 4.56
CA SER A 97 -3.53 8.55 3.49
C SER A 97 -2.74 7.26 3.33
N VAL A 98 -3.42 6.13 3.28
CA VAL A 98 -2.85 4.81 3.02
C VAL A 98 -3.40 4.28 1.70
N CYS A 99 -2.53 3.65 0.93
CA CYS A 99 -2.86 3.00 -0.33
C CYS A 99 -2.24 1.60 -0.39
N VAL A 100 -2.89 0.68 -1.09
CA VAL A 100 -2.30 -0.60 -1.48
C VAL A 100 -2.39 -0.75 -2.99
N THR A 101 -1.29 -1.14 -3.62
CA THR A 101 -1.23 -1.49 -5.04
C THR A 101 -0.81 -2.95 -5.21
N ALA A 102 -1.04 -3.49 -6.39
CA ALA A 102 -0.62 -4.82 -6.81
C ALA A 102 0.39 -4.71 -7.97
N THR A 103 1.42 -5.54 -7.92
CA THR A 103 2.46 -5.63 -8.95
C THR A 103 2.53 -7.05 -9.47
N ASP A 104 2.46 -7.22 -10.78
CA ASP A 104 2.61 -8.52 -11.42
C ASP A 104 4.09 -8.90 -11.66
N THR A 105 4.35 -10.12 -12.13
CA THR A 105 5.73 -10.58 -12.41
C THR A 105 6.40 -9.86 -13.58
N ASP A 106 5.65 -9.08 -14.36
CA ASP A 106 6.17 -8.24 -15.45
C ASP A 106 6.43 -6.81 -14.96
N GLU A 107 6.43 -6.59 -13.64
CA GLU A 107 6.65 -5.32 -12.95
C GLU A 107 5.59 -4.24 -13.27
N ARG A 108 4.40 -4.64 -13.71
CA ARG A 108 3.29 -3.72 -13.94
C ARG A 108 2.51 -3.52 -12.65
N GLU A 109 2.46 -2.27 -12.20
CA GLU A 109 1.72 -1.88 -10.99
C GLU A 109 0.32 -1.37 -11.34
N GLY A 110 -0.67 -1.78 -10.55
CA GLY A 110 -2.05 -1.34 -10.66
C GLY A 110 -2.78 -1.30 -9.31
N PRO A 111 -4.05 -0.85 -9.28
CA PRO A 111 -4.86 -0.82 -8.08
C PRO A 111 -5.03 -2.22 -7.47
N ALA A 112 -4.85 -2.32 -6.15
CA ALA A 112 -5.41 -3.40 -5.36
C ALA A 112 -6.74 -2.92 -4.74
N THR A 113 -7.67 -3.84 -4.50
CA THR A 113 -8.90 -3.53 -3.77
C THR A 113 -8.66 -3.77 -2.28
N PRO A 114 -8.77 -2.75 -1.40
CA PRO A 114 -8.77 -2.95 0.04
C PRO A 114 -9.95 -3.80 0.51
#